data_AF-A0A2V8TAU3-F1
#
_entry.id   AF-A0A2V8TAU3-F1
#
_cell.length_a   1.000
_cell.length_b   1.000
_cell.length_c   1.000
_cell.angle_alpha   90.00
_cell.angle_beta   90.00
_cell.angle_gamma   90.00
#
_symmetry.space_group_name_H-M   'P 1'
#
loop_
_entity.id
_entity.type
_entity.pdbx_description
1 polymer ?
#
loop_
_entity_poly.entity_id
_entity_poly.type
_entity_poly.pdbx_seq_one_letter_code
_entity_poly.pdbx_strand_id
1 'polypeptide(L)'
;RLREIGTLQAVGFPAATVRSLFLYEGFALATVGSVLGVIGAVGYGELMMYGLRTWWVGAVGTTMLSLHVSALSLLLGGAGGIVSALLCVGWTLKTLKASSPRSLLTGSLDTAKQRGQAGFSRRVGVLSPTLLAIVLASAGAVLIFSASFKWIGQTAGFFGAGSLLLAALLCFEYGWLTSNSRNVISGQGWWPVSRLGFRNATYRPGRSILCIALIASAAFIIVAVDVFKRDNRDATLDKKSGSGGFPLLAESLLPLYHDPNTPEGREALNLVPQNGYVPESVNFTRFRVRPGDDASCLNLYEPRDPRILGAGDDFIQSGRFSFQESAAQTREERENPWLLLNRDLPDGVIPVIADANSMTYVLHRRLGDVITVSQSKGEC
;
A
#
# COMPACT_ATOMS: atom_id res chain seq x y z
N ARG A 1 34.30 -18.22 0.23
CA ARG A 1 34.15 -17.82 -1.19
C ARG A 1 35.18 -16.76 -1.65
N LEU A 2 35.41 -15.62 -0.97
CA LEU A 2 36.43 -14.64 -1.43
C LEU A 2 37.86 -15.21 -1.54
N ARG A 3 38.30 -15.96 -0.53
CA ARG A 3 39.60 -16.66 -0.54
C ARG A 3 39.69 -17.71 -1.65
N GLU A 4 38.60 -18.44 -1.89
CA GLU A 4 38.47 -19.46 -2.93
C GLU A 4 38.53 -18.86 -4.35
N ILE A 5 37.87 -17.73 -4.58
CA ILE A 5 38.00 -16.96 -5.83
C ILE A 5 39.45 -16.49 -6.01
N GLY A 6 40.08 -16.01 -4.94
CA GLY A 6 41.49 -15.60 -4.94
C GLY A 6 42.46 -16.74 -5.25
N THR A 7 42.23 -17.94 -4.71
CA THR A 7 43.05 -19.13 -5.00
C THR A 7 42.88 -19.63 -6.42
N LEU A 8 41.64 -19.67 -6.94
CA LEU A 8 41.38 -20.07 -8.33
C LEU A 8 42.06 -19.12 -9.32
N GLN A 9 42.03 -17.81 -9.06
CA GLN A 9 42.74 -16.82 -9.86
C GLN A 9 44.27 -16.95 -9.74
N ALA A 10 44.79 -17.26 -8.55
CA ALA A 10 46.23 -17.46 -8.32
C ALA A 10 46.78 -18.70 -9.03
N VAL A 11 45.96 -19.73 -9.23
CA VAL A 11 46.28 -20.96 -9.98
C VAL A 11 46.20 -20.75 -11.51
N GLY A 12 45.76 -19.56 -11.97
CA GLY A 12 45.76 -19.19 -13.39
C GLY A 12 44.41 -19.34 -14.10
N PHE A 13 43.32 -19.63 -13.38
CA PHE A 13 41.99 -19.67 -14.00
C PHE A 13 41.56 -18.26 -14.45
N PRO A 14 41.07 -18.10 -15.70
CA PRO A 14 40.60 -16.81 -16.17
C PRO A 14 39.31 -16.41 -15.44
N ALA A 15 39.14 -15.11 -15.20
CA ALA A 15 38.00 -14.55 -14.47
C ALA A 15 36.64 -14.90 -15.10
N ALA A 16 36.60 -15.17 -16.41
CA ALA A 16 35.40 -15.62 -17.11
C ALA A 16 34.96 -17.03 -16.66
N THR A 17 35.90 -17.97 -16.53
CA THR A 17 35.62 -19.35 -16.09
C THR A 17 35.20 -19.40 -14.63
N VAL A 18 35.84 -18.60 -13.77
CA VAL A 18 35.41 -18.47 -12.36
C VAL A 18 33.99 -17.91 -12.29
N ARG A 19 33.68 -16.88 -13.10
CA ARG A 19 32.33 -16.31 -13.16
C ARG A 19 31.28 -17.32 -13.64
N SER A 20 31.56 -18.07 -14.70
CA SER A 20 30.62 -19.08 -15.19
C SER A 20 30.39 -20.17 -14.15
N LEU A 21 31.43 -20.62 -13.44
CA LEU A 21 31.31 -21.63 -12.39
C LEU A 21 30.36 -21.18 -11.27
N PHE A 22 30.55 -19.97 -10.73
CA PHE A 22 29.66 -19.43 -9.69
C PHE A 22 28.25 -19.13 -10.19
N LEU A 23 28.09 -18.78 -11.48
CA LEU A 23 26.76 -18.62 -12.07
C LEU A 23 26.04 -19.96 -12.23
N TYR A 24 26.73 -21.05 -12.60
CA TYR A 24 26.14 -22.38 -12.67
C TYR A 24 25.77 -22.92 -11.28
N GLU A 25 26.65 -22.77 -10.29
CA GLU A 25 26.35 -23.15 -8.90
C GLU A 25 25.17 -22.32 -8.37
N GLY A 26 25.18 -21.00 -8.60
CA GLY A 26 24.09 -20.10 -8.24
C GLY A 26 22.78 -20.45 -8.93
N PHE A 27 22.81 -20.83 -10.22
CA PHE A 27 21.63 -21.28 -10.95
C PHE A 27 21.05 -22.58 -10.38
N ALA A 28 21.89 -23.56 -10.08
CA ALA A 28 21.45 -24.83 -9.49
C ALA A 28 20.79 -24.60 -8.12
N LEU A 29 21.43 -23.82 -7.25
CA LEU A 29 20.89 -23.48 -5.93
C LEU A 29 19.61 -22.65 -6.04
N ALA A 30 19.56 -21.67 -6.94
CA ALA A 30 18.37 -20.85 -7.17
C ALA A 30 17.20 -21.68 -7.70
N THR A 31 17.46 -22.68 -8.55
CA THR A 31 16.43 -23.59 -9.07
C THR A 31 15.84 -24.44 -7.94
N VAL A 32 16.68 -25.05 -7.11
CA VAL A 32 16.22 -25.83 -5.94
C VAL A 32 15.44 -24.94 -4.97
N GLY A 33 15.98 -23.75 -4.66
CA GLY A 33 15.31 -22.78 -3.78
C GLY A 33 13.98 -22.29 -4.35
N SER A 34 13.87 -22.12 -5.66
CA SER A 34 12.65 -21.72 -6.35
C SER A 34 11.57 -22.81 -6.28
N VAL A 35 11.95 -24.07 -6.50
CA VAL A 35 11.03 -25.23 -6.34
C VAL A 35 10.49 -25.31 -4.91
N LEU A 36 11.38 -25.24 -3.91
CA LEU A 36 10.98 -25.24 -2.50
C LEU A 36 10.11 -24.02 -2.16
N GLY A 37 10.44 -22.85 -2.72
CA GLY A 37 9.67 -21.61 -2.54
C GLY A 37 8.27 -21.71 -3.12
N VAL A 38 8.10 -22.31 -4.31
CA VAL A 38 6.79 -22.55 -4.93
C VAL A 38 5.95 -23.50 -4.08
N ILE A 39 6.53 -24.60 -3.60
CA ILE A 39 5.85 -25.55 -2.69
C ILE A 39 5.43 -24.82 -1.41
N GLY A 40 6.33 -24.04 -0.81
CA GLY A 40 6.05 -23.25 0.38
C GLY A 40 4.97 -22.19 0.15
N ALA A 41 4.94 -21.54 -1.01
CA ALA A 41 3.95 -20.53 -1.36
C ALA A 41 2.55 -21.12 -1.48
N VAL A 42 2.41 -22.29 -2.10
CA VAL A 42 1.13 -23.02 -2.17
C VAL A 42 0.68 -23.44 -0.78
N GLY A 43 1.57 -24.04 0.01
CA GLY A 43 1.26 -24.45 1.39
C GLY A 43 0.86 -23.28 2.30
N TYR A 44 1.55 -22.15 2.18
CA TYR A 44 1.19 -20.93 2.90
C TYR A 44 -0.16 -20.35 2.43
N GLY A 45 -0.42 -20.35 1.12
CA GLY A 45 -1.70 -19.94 0.56
C GLY A 45 -2.87 -20.75 1.09
N GLU A 46 -2.71 -22.08 1.17
CA GLU A 46 -3.70 -22.97 1.79
C GLU A 46 -3.91 -22.65 3.27
N LEU A 47 -2.83 -22.47 4.03
CA LEU A 47 -2.91 -22.10 5.45
C LEU A 47 -3.63 -20.75 5.66
N MET A 48 -3.36 -19.78 4.78
CA MET A 48 -4.04 -18.48 4.80
C MET A 48 -5.53 -18.64 4.52
N MET A 49 -5.91 -19.40 3.48
CA MET A 49 -7.32 -19.68 3.18
C MET A 49 -8.01 -20.40 4.34
N TYR A 50 -7.33 -21.36 4.96
CA TYR A 50 -7.84 -22.02 6.17
C TYR A 50 -8.09 -21.02 7.31
N GLY A 51 -7.14 -20.11 7.57
CA GLY A 51 -7.30 -19.04 8.56
C GLY A 51 -8.51 -18.14 8.27
N LEU A 52 -8.70 -17.74 7.01
CA LEU A 52 -9.82 -16.91 6.58
C LEU A 52 -11.17 -17.61 6.77
N ARG A 53 -11.26 -18.91 6.46
CA ARG A 53 -12.49 -19.71 6.62
C ARG A 53 -12.85 -20.01 8.07
N THR A 54 -11.88 -19.97 9.00
CA THR A 54 -12.06 -20.44 10.38
C THR A 54 -11.97 -19.30 11.39
N TRP A 55 -10.77 -18.75 11.59
CA TRP A 55 -10.49 -17.76 12.63
C TRP A 55 -11.05 -16.38 12.30
N TRP A 56 -11.16 -16.06 11.00
CA TRP A 56 -11.57 -14.72 10.52
C TRP A 56 -12.94 -14.72 9.84
N VAL A 57 -13.74 -15.78 10.00
CA VAL A 57 -15.02 -15.92 9.31
C VAL A 57 -15.98 -14.74 9.59
N GLY A 58 -15.93 -14.18 10.80
CA GLY A 58 -16.72 -13.00 11.18
C GLY A 58 -16.33 -11.70 10.47
N ALA A 59 -15.10 -11.61 9.95
CA ALA A 59 -14.64 -10.46 9.17
C ALA A 59 -14.84 -10.65 7.65
N VAL A 60 -14.81 -11.90 7.19
CA VAL A 60 -14.82 -12.26 5.77
C VAL A 60 -16.23 -12.55 5.24
N GLY A 61 -17.15 -12.97 6.13
CA GLY A 61 -18.56 -13.19 5.78
C GLY A 61 -18.83 -14.43 4.92
N THR A 62 -17.82 -15.24 4.58
CA THR A 62 -17.99 -16.46 3.77
C THR A 62 -16.94 -17.53 4.09
N THR A 63 -17.32 -18.79 3.94
CA THR A 63 -16.45 -19.97 4.09
C THR A 63 -16.08 -20.62 2.75
N MET A 64 -16.63 -20.13 1.63
CA MET A 64 -16.45 -20.73 0.30
C MET A 64 -15.18 -20.26 -0.45
N LEU A 65 -14.28 -19.54 0.21
CA LEU A 65 -13.04 -19.06 -0.41
C LEU A 65 -12.10 -20.20 -0.75
N SER A 66 -11.88 -20.49 -2.03
CA SER A 66 -10.92 -21.52 -2.48
C SER A 66 -9.59 -20.90 -2.93
N LEU A 67 -8.49 -21.64 -2.73
CA LEU A 67 -7.19 -21.24 -3.26
C LEU A 67 -7.18 -21.49 -4.77
N HIS A 68 -7.07 -20.43 -5.56
CA HIS A 68 -6.88 -20.53 -7.00
C HIS A 68 -5.39 -20.49 -7.34
N VAL A 69 -4.83 -21.65 -7.68
CA VAL A 69 -3.41 -21.76 -8.07
C VAL A 69 -3.29 -21.72 -9.59
N SER A 70 -2.73 -20.62 -10.12
CA SER A 70 -2.40 -20.48 -11.54
C SER A 70 -0.98 -20.96 -11.82
N ALA A 71 -0.83 -21.89 -12.76
CA ALA A 71 0.49 -22.37 -13.21
C ALA A 71 1.36 -21.23 -13.74
N LEU A 72 0.76 -20.25 -14.43
CA LEU A 72 1.47 -19.08 -14.95
C LEU A 72 2.00 -18.21 -13.80
N SER A 73 1.22 -17.99 -12.75
CA SER A 73 1.67 -17.22 -11.57
C SER A 73 2.82 -17.93 -10.84
N LEU A 74 2.76 -19.26 -10.70
CA LEU A 74 3.85 -20.04 -10.11
C LEU A 74 5.11 -20.00 -10.97
N LEU A 75 4.99 -20.14 -12.29
CA LEU A 75 6.11 -20.04 -13.22
C LEU A 75 6.76 -18.66 -13.19
N LEU A 76 5.97 -17.59 -13.23
CA LEU A 76 6.47 -16.22 -13.16
C LEU A 76 7.14 -15.93 -11.81
N GLY A 77 6.54 -16.36 -10.70
CA GLY A 77 7.14 -16.21 -9.37
C GLY A 77 8.44 -17.00 -9.23
N GLY A 78 8.44 -18.26 -9.67
CA GLY A 78 9.61 -19.12 -9.63
C GLY A 78 10.75 -18.62 -10.52
N ALA A 79 10.44 -18.24 -11.77
CA ALA A 79 11.41 -17.66 -12.70
C ALA A 79 11.93 -16.30 -12.19
N GLY A 80 11.05 -15.46 -11.64
CA GLY A 80 11.40 -14.18 -11.05
C GLY A 80 12.40 -14.34 -9.89
N GLY A 81 12.21 -15.34 -9.04
CA GLY A 81 13.15 -15.69 -7.97
C GLY A 81 14.53 -16.10 -8.51
N ILE A 82 14.56 -16.96 -9.53
CA ILE A 82 15.82 -17.40 -10.17
C ILE A 82 16.54 -16.22 -10.81
N VAL A 83 15.84 -15.42 -11.61
CA VAL A 83 16.40 -14.24 -12.28
C VAL A 83 16.96 -13.26 -11.26
N SER A 84 16.23 -12.99 -10.17
CA SER A 84 16.68 -12.10 -9.09
C SER A 84 17.96 -12.60 -8.42
N ALA A 85 18.02 -13.91 -8.12
CA ALA A 85 19.22 -14.53 -7.56
C ALA A 85 20.42 -14.43 -8.52
N LEU A 86 20.21 -14.74 -9.80
CA LEU A 86 21.26 -14.64 -10.82
C LEU A 86 21.74 -13.21 -11.05
N LEU A 87 20.84 -12.22 -11.02
CA LEU A 87 21.19 -10.81 -11.10
C LEU A 87 22.03 -10.39 -9.89
N CYS A 88 21.67 -10.83 -8.68
CA CYS A 88 22.45 -10.58 -7.47
C CYS A 88 23.85 -11.22 -7.55
N VAL A 89 23.95 -12.48 -7.95
CA VAL A 89 25.24 -13.18 -8.15
C VAL A 89 26.06 -12.49 -9.24
N GLY A 90 25.46 -12.14 -10.37
CA GLY A 90 26.11 -11.45 -11.46
C GLY A 90 26.65 -10.08 -11.05
N TRP A 91 25.86 -9.32 -10.28
CA TRP A 91 26.25 -8.00 -9.78
C TRP A 91 27.39 -8.10 -8.77
N THR A 92 27.29 -9.01 -7.80
CA THR A 92 28.35 -9.23 -6.79
C THR A 92 29.67 -9.65 -7.44
N LEU A 93 29.63 -10.57 -8.42
CA LEU A 93 30.82 -10.97 -9.19
C LEU A 93 31.40 -9.82 -10.02
N LYS A 94 30.55 -8.97 -10.62
CA LYS A 94 31.01 -7.77 -11.37
C LYS A 94 31.74 -6.79 -10.44
N THR A 95 31.24 -6.58 -9.22
CA THR A 95 31.89 -5.73 -8.21
C THR A 95 33.22 -6.32 -7.73
N LEU A 96 33.32 -7.64 -7.62
CA LEU A 96 34.55 -8.34 -7.20
C LEU A 96 35.67 -8.27 -8.24
N LYS A 97 35.35 -8.23 -9.54
CA LYS A 97 36.35 -8.09 -10.63
C LYS A 97 37.20 -6.82 -10.51
N ALA A 98 36.71 -5.78 -9.86
CA ALA A 98 37.44 -4.53 -9.64
C ALA A 98 38.49 -4.60 -8.51
N SER A 99 38.63 -5.75 -7.83
CA SER A 99 39.52 -5.94 -6.68
C SER A 99 40.73 -6.80 -7.04
N SER A 100 41.92 -6.44 -6.54
CA SER A 100 43.15 -7.17 -6.86
C SER A 100 43.16 -8.58 -6.25
N PRO A 101 43.74 -9.60 -6.92
CA PRO A 101 43.81 -10.98 -6.39
C PRO A 101 44.43 -11.07 -4.99
N ARG A 102 45.40 -10.20 -4.68
CA ARG A 102 46.00 -10.08 -3.34
C ARG A 102 44.98 -9.68 -2.26
N SER A 103 44.06 -8.75 -2.57
CA SER A 103 43.01 -8.33 -1.64
C SER A 103 41.92 -9.38 -1.42
N LEU A 104 41.68 -10.23 -2.42
CA LEU A 104 40.75 -11.36 -2.33
C LEU A 104 41.32 -12.50 -1.45
N LEU A 105 42.62 -12.75 -1.54
CA LEU A 105 43.35 -13.73 -0.70
C LEU A 105 43.43 -13.30 0.77
N THR A 106 43.65 -12.01 1.05
CA THR A 106 43.63 -11.49 2.42
C THR A 106 42.21 -11.37 3.00
N GLY A 107 41.18 -11.50 2.16
CA GLY A 107 39.77 -11.35 2.55
C GLY A 107 39.38 -9.91 2.90
N SER A 108 40.23 -8.93 2.54
CA SER A 108 40.07 -7.52 2.91
C SER A 108 39.71 -6.68 1.68
N LEU A 109 38.44 -6.74 1.28
CA LEU A 109 37.87 -5.85 0.26
C LEU A 109 38.01 -4.36 0.66
N ASP A 110 38.13 -4.08 1.96
CA ASP A 110 38.17 -2.71 2.53
C ASP A 110 39.50 -1.98 2.30
N THR A 111 40.63 -2.70 2.18
CA THR A 111 41.97 -2.08 2.06
C THR A 111 42.31 -1.56 0.66
N ALA A 112 41.63 -2.04 -0.39
CA ALA A 112 41.90 -1.62 -1.76
C ALA A 112 41.28 -0.24 -2.10
N LYS A 113 40.16 0.12 -1.48
CA LYS A 113 39.53 1.44 -1.66
C LYS A 113 40.23 2.56 -0.88
N GLN A 114 40.88 2.26 0.24
CA GLN A 114 41.56 3.27 1.07
C GLN A 114 42.95 3.68 0.56
N ARG A 115 43.64 2.86 -0.23
CA ARG A 115 44.98 3.19 -0.78
C ARG A 115 44.97 3.94 -2.12
N GLY A 116 43.83 4.04 -2.80
CA GLY A 116 43.70 4.70 -4.11
C GLY A 116 43.44 6.22 -4.09
N GLN A 117 43.41 6.87 -2.92
CA GLN A 117 43.15 8.32 -2.79
C GLN A 117 44.41 9.21 -2.82
N ALA A 118 45.57 8.67 -3.20
CA ALA A 118 46.77 9.45 -3.47
C ALA A 118 47.16 9.27 -4.94
N GLY A 119 46.40 9.86 -5.86
CA GLY A 119 46.69 9.73 -7.28
C GLY A 119 45.50 10.08 -8.15
N PHE A 120 45.47 11.33 -8.59
CA PHE A 120 44.67 11.89 -9.68
C PHE A 120 44.26 10.87 -10.77
N SER A 121 42.97 10.53 -10.89
CA SER A 121 42.37 10.05 -12.14
C SER A 121 40.84 10.22 -12.15
N ARG A 122 40.40 11.17 -12.99
CA ARG A 122 39.03 11.37 -13.44
C ARG A 122 38.57 10.20 -14.33
N ARG A 123 37.24 10.01 -14.36
CA ARG A 123 36.40 9.28 -15.36
C ARG A 123 35.94 7.87 -14.94
N VAL A 124 34.87 7.82 -14.14
CA VAL A 124 33.50 7.56 -14.61
C VAL A 124 32.56 8.38 -13.71
N GLY A 125 31.61 9.11 -14.29
CA GLY A 125 30.70 10.01 -13.57
C GLY A 125 29.71 9.27 -12.67
N VAL A 126 30.17 8.81 -11.51
CA VAL A 126 29.28 8.36 -10.44
C VAL A 126 28.98 9.60 -9.61
N LEU A 127 27.72 10.06 -9.66
CA LEU A 127 27.24 11.16 -8.82
C LEU A 127 27.60 10.86 -7.37
N SER A 128 28.08 11.87 -6.63
CA SER A 128 28.30 11.75 -5.19
C SER A 128 27.05 11.15 -4.54
N PRO A 129 27.16 10.18 -3.60
CA PRO A 129 25.98 9.61 -2.94
C PRO A 129 25.09 10.70 -2.31
N THR A 130 25.70 11.80 -1.87
CA THR A 130 24.97 12.99 -1.37
C THR A 130 24.23 13.74 -2.46
N LEU A 131 24.78 13.84 -3.67
CA LEU A 131 24.11 14.49 -4.81
C LEU A 131 22.96 13.61 -5.31
N LEU A 132 23.16 12.29 -5.36
CA LEU A 132 22.09 11.35 -5.66
C LEU A 132 20.96 11.44 -4.63
N ALA A 133 21.29 11.56 -3.34
CA ALA A 133 20.30 11.80 -2.30
C ALA A 133 19.49 13.08 -2.53
N ILE A 134 20.14 14.18 -2.90
CA ILE A 134 19.45 15.45 -3.22
C ILE A 134 18.52 15.29 -4.43
N VAL A 135 18.95 14.60 -5.48
CA VAL A 135 18.13 14.35 -6.68
C VAL A 135 16.92 13.47 -6.36
N LEU A 136 17.10 12.42 -5.56
CA LEU A 136 15.99 11.56 -5.15
C LEU A 136 15.02 12.28 -4.21
N ALA A 137 15.54 13.11 -3.29
CA ALA A 137 14.73 13.92 -2.39
C ALA A 137 13.92 14.97 -3.15
N SER A 138 14.52 15.64 -4.15
CA SER A 138 13.80 16.61 -4.97
C SER A 138 12.74 15.94 -5.84
N ALA A 139 13.04 14.78 -6.44
CA ALA A 139 12.03 13.99 -7.15
C ALA A 139 10.88 13.54 -6.24
N GLY A 140 11.18 13.12 -5.01
CA GLY A 140 10.18 12.79 -4.00
C GLY A 140 9.31 14.00 -3.63
N ALA A 141 9.90 15.18 -3.46
CA ALA A 141 9.17 16.41 -3.19
C ALA A 141 8.26 16.82 -4.36
N VAL A 142 8.71 16.65 -5.61
CA VAL A 142 7.88 16.87 -6.80
C VAL A 142 6.69 15.91 -6.83
N LEU A 143 6.88 14.63 -6.46
CA LEU A 143 5.76 13.69 -6.36
C LEU A 143 4.76 14.11 -5.28
N ILE A 144 5.22 14.54 -4.10
CA ILE A 144 4.34 15.08 -3.04
C ILE A 144 3.55 16.27 -3.56
N PHE A 145 4.22 17.22 -4.21
CA PHE A 145 3.57 18.39 -4.79
C PHE A 145 2.52 17.98 -5.83
N SER A 146 2.88 17.13 -6.79
CA SER A 146 1.95 16.64 -7.83
C SER A 146 0.72 15.91 -7.25
N ALA A 147 0.90 15.17 -6.15
CA ALA A 147 -0.20 14.50 -5.45
C ALA A 147 -1.11 15.49 -4.73
N SER A 148 -0.55 16.54 -4.11
CA SER A 148 -1.31 17.63 -3.49
C SER A 148 -2.16 18.41 -4.50
N PHE A 149 -1.65 18.60 -5.72
CA PHE A 149 -2.39 19.21 -6.84
C PHE A 149 -3.33 18.24 -7.57
N LYS A 150 -3.47 16.98 -7.08
CA LYS A 150 -4.31 15.92 -7.66
C LYS A 150 -3.97 15.57 -9.12
N TRP A 151 -2.73 15.81 -9.57
CA TRP A 151 -2.28 15.43 -10.92
C TRP A 151 -1.95 13.93 -11.02
N ILE A 152 -1.63 13.31 -9.89
CA ILE A 152 -1.39 11.87 -9.75
C ILE A 152 -2.27 11.36 -8.60
N GLY A 153 -2.68 10.10 -8.65
CA GLY A 153 -3.42 9.46 -7.56
C GLY A 153 -2.65 9.56 -6.23
N GLN A 154 -3.35 9.94 -5.16
CA GLN A 154 -2.75 10.18 -3.83
C GLN A 154 -1.95 8.97 -3.32
N THR A 155 -2.45 7.76 -3.57
CA THR A 155 -1.78 6.51 -3.20
C THR A 155 -0.44 6.35 -3.92
N ALA A 156 -0.41 6.56 -5.24
CA ALA A 156 0.82 6.47 -6.02
C ALA A 156 1.82 7.57 -5.62
N GLY A 157 1.33 8.78 -5.35
CA GLY A 157 2.13 9.88 -4.84
C GLY A 157 2.79 9.56 -3.50
N PHE A 158 2.03 9.02 -2.54
CA PHE A 158 2.53 8.66 -1.21
C PHE A 158 3.61 7.56 -1.28
N PHE A 159 3.33 6.43 -1.93
CA PHE A 159 4.28 5.32 -2.01
C PHE A 159 5.50 5.67 -2.87
N GLY A 160 5.29 6.36 -3.99
CA GLY A 160 6.36 6.81 -4.86
C GLY A 160 7.29 7.80 -4.17
N ALA A 161 6.73 8.86 -3.57
CA ALA A 161 7.52 9.84 -2.83
C ALA A 161 8.21 9.24 -1.61
N GLY A 162 7.49 8.43 -0.82
CA GLY A 162 8.04 7.76 0.36
C GLY A 162 9.22 6.85 0.01
N SER A 163 9.12 6.09 -1.08
CA SER A 163 10.20 5.23 -1.55
C SER A 163 11.43 6.03 -2.02
N LEU A 164 11.21 7.15 -2.74
CA LEU A 164 12.29 8.03 -3.18
C LEU A 164 12.98 8.73 -2.01
N LEU A 165 12.21 9.20 -1.02
CA LEU A 165 12.73 9.82 0.20
C LEU A 165 13.52 8.81 1.05
N LEU A 166 13.02 7.58 1.18
CA LEU A 166 13.74 6.50 1.85
C LEU A 166 15.07 6.21 1.14
N ALA A 167 15.06 6.08 -0.19
CA ALA A 167 16.26 5.88 -0.97
C ALA A 167 17.24 7.07 -0.86
N ALA A 168 16.72 8.30 -0.80
CA ALA A 168 17.51 9.51 -0.58
C ALA A 168 18.20 9.50 0.79
N LEU A 169 17.47 9.17 1.87
CA LEU A 169 18.02 9.06 3.22
C LEU A 169 19.10 7.98 3.30
N LEU A 170 18.89 6.81 2.70
CA LEU A 170 19.90 5.76 2.65
C LEU A 170 21.15 6.18 1.87
N CYS A 171 20.98 6.90 0.75
CA CYS A 171 22.11 7.45 0.00
C CYS A 171 22.87 8.52 0.80
N PHE A 172 22.15 9.37 1.53
CA PHE A 172 22.72 10.38 2.42
C PHE A 172 23.51 9.75 3.56
N GLU A 173 22.91 8.79 4.27
CA GLU A 173 23.56 8.05 5.35
C GLU A 173 24.78 7.27 4.85
N TYR A 174 24.70 6.63 3.69
CA TYR A 174 25.86 5.99 3.08
C TYR A 174 26.99 7.00 2.78
N GLY A 175 26.64 8.18 2.26
CA GLY A 175 27.59 9.28 2.05
C GLY A 175 28.20 9.78 3.37
N TRP A 176 27.41 9.89 4.42
CA TRP A 176 27.86 10.27 5.75
C TRP A 176 28.77 9.22 6.39
N LEU A 177 28.41 7.94 6.32
CA LEU A 177 29.20 6.81 6.84
C LEU A 177 30.54 6.63 6.12
N THR A 178 30.60 7.01 4.83
CA THR A 178 31.83 6.93 4.02
C THR A 178 32.64 8.23 4.04
N SER A 179 32.10 9.30 4.63
CA SER A 179 32.81 10.58 4.80
C SER A 179 33.90 10.45 5.86
N ASN A 180 35.14 10.75 5.46
CA ASN A 180 36.33 10.56 6.28
C ASN A 180 36.56 11.75 7.24
N SER A 181 35.66 11.96 8.22
CA SER A 181 35.87 12.96 9.26
C SER A 181 36.78 12.41 10.37
N ARG A 182 38.09 12.59 10.20
CA ARG A 182 39.12 12.15 11.17
C ARG A 182 39.35 13.16 12.28
N ASN A 183 38.29 13.60 12.95
CA ASN A 183 38.44 14.43 14.14
C ASN A 183 38.80 13.54 15.35
N VAL A 184 39.78 13.97 16.14
CA VAL A 184 40.15 13.31 17.40
C VAL A 184 38.96 13.43 18.36
N ILE A 185 38.53 12.31 18.94
CA ILE A 185 37.49 12.31 19.97
C ILE A 185 38.21 12.58 21.29
N SER A 186 38.04 13.78 21.83
CA SER A 186 38.54 14.17 23.16
C SER A 186 37.36 14.50 24.09
N GLY A 187 37.53 14.25 25.38
CA GLY A 187 36.54 14.54 26.42
C GLY A 187 36.24 13.34 27.33
N GLN A 188 35.48 13.59 28.40
CA GLN A 188 34.97 12.60 29.36
C GLN A 188 33.44 12.70 29.46
N GLY A 189 32.76 11.60 29.79
CA GLY A 189 31.29 11.54 29.92
C GLY A 189 30.59 10.75 28.79
N TRP A 190 29.25 10.85 28.72
CA TRP A 190 28.43 10.06 27.79
C TRP A 190 28.51 10.52 26.33
N TRP A 191 28.80 11.79 26.08
CA TRP A 191 28.87 12.36 24.72
C TRP A 191 30.03 11.79 23.87
N PRO A 192 31.28 11.67 24.38
CA PRO A 192 32.34 10.93 23.70
C PRO A 192 32.01 9.45 23.43
N VAL A 193 31.30 8.78 24.35
CA VAL A 193 30.89 7.36 24.19
C VAL A 193 29.87 7.21 23.07
N SER A 194 28.84 8.06 23.01
CA SER A 194 27.89 8.06 21.89
C SER A 194 28.58 8.35 20.55
N ARG A 195 29.50 9.32 20.52
CA ARG A 195 30.30 9.64 19.33
C ARG A 195 31.19 8.48 18.89
N LEU A 196 31.76 7.74 19.84
CA LEU A 196 32.50 6.51 19.58
C LEU A 196 31.58 5.41 19.01
N GLY A 197 30.36 5.27 19.53
CA GLY A 197 29.33 4.37 19.01
C GLY A 197 28.96 4.65 17.55
N PHE A 198 28.67 5.91 17.21
CA PHE A 198 28.42 6.31 15.82
C PHE A 198 29.64 6.11 14.91
N ARG A 199 30.87 6.28 15.43
CA ARG A 199 32.09 6.00 14.69
C ARG A 199 32.34 4.51 14.48
N ASN A 200 31.85 3.64 15.38
CA ASN A 200 31.87 2.20 15.14
C ASN A 200 31.00 1.83 13.94
N ALA A 201 29.88 2.53 13.71
CA ALA A 201 29.02 2.32 12.54
C ALA A 201 29.73 2.68 11.21
N THR A 202 30.71 3.58 11.21
CA THR A 202 31.51 3.94 10.03
C THR A 202 32.66 2.97 9.73
N TYR A 203 32.97 2.02 10.63
CA TYR A 203 34.06 1.06 10.44
C TYR A 203 33.77 0.07 9.30
N ARG A 204 32.52 -0.37 9.14
CA ARG A 204 32.06 -1.23 8.03
C ARG A 204 30.78 -0.66 7.42
N PRO A 205 30.88 0.45 6.66
CA PRO A 205 29.72 1.23 6.22
C PRO A 205 28.74 0.40 5.38
N GLY A 206 29.24 -0.55 4.59
CA GLY A 206 28.41 -1.47 3.81
C GLY A 206 27.58 -2.45 4.64
N ARG A 207 28.04 -2.87 5.83
CA ARG A 207 27.24 -3.75 6.71
C ARG A 207 26.22 -2.94 7.50
N SER A 208 26.65 -1.77 8.00
CA SER A 208 25.76 -0.86 8.74
C SER A 208 24.58 -0.42 7.88
N ILE A 209 24.82 -0.01 6.62
CA ILE A 209 23.74 0.46 5.74
C ILE A 209 22.75 -0.65 5.37
N LEU A 210 23.18 -1.91 5.28
CA LEU A 210 22.27 -3.04 5.02
C LEU A 210 21.28 -3.25 6.17
N CYS A 211 21.77 -3.18 7.42
CA CYS A 211 20.90 -3.26 8.59
C CYS A 211 19.94 -2.08 8.66
N ILE A 212 20.43 -0.86 8.42
CA ILE A 212 19.60 0.36 8.44
C ILE A 212 18.53 0.29 7.35
N ALA A 213 18.90 -0.08 6.12
CA ALA A 213 17.98 -0.23 5.01
C ALA A 213 16.86 -1.23 5.34
N LEU A 214 17.20 -2.39 5.91
CA LEU A 214 16.21 -3.41 6.25
C LEU A 214 15.21 -2.92 7.31
N ILE A 215 15.70 -2.31 8.39
CA ILE A 215 14.85 -1.78 9.47
C ILE A 215 14.00 -0.61 8.96
N ALA A 216 14.60 0.32 8.20
CA ALA A 216 13.92 1.49 7.67
C ALA A 216 12.84 1.10 6.65
N SER A 217 13.11 0.13 5.77
CA SER A 217 12.11 -0.41 4.85
C SER A 217 10.96 -1.10 5.59
N ALA A 218 11.24 -1.89 6.63
CA ALA A 218 10.20 -2.52 7.43
C ALA A 218 9.32 -1.48 8.16
N ALA A 219 9.95 -0.50 8.81
CA ALA A 219 9.25 0.59 9.48
C ALA A 219 8.42 1.42 8.50
N PHE A 220 8.97 1.74 7.32
CA PHE A 220 8.25 2.45 6.26
C PHE A 220 7.00 1.69 5.83
N ILE A 221 7.08 0.38 5.59
CA ILE A 221 5.91 -0.43 5.18
C ILE A 221 4.86 -0.46 6.31
N ILE A 222 5.27 -0.68 7.56
CA ILE A 222 4.34 -0.75 8.69
C ILE A 222 3.60 0.58 8.86
N VAL A 223 4.34 1.69 8.90
CA VAL A 223 3.74 3.03 9.06
C VAL A 223 2.91 3.41 7.84
N ALA A 224 3.36 3.08 6.62
CA ALA A 224 2.60 3.33 5.41
C ALA A 224 1.24 2.65 5.46
N VAL A 225 1.18 1.35 5.76
CA VAL A 225 -0.07 0.60 5.86
C VAL A 225 -0.96 1.14 6.97
N ASP A 226 -0.37 1.53 8.11
CA ASP A 226 -1.14 2.06 9.24
C ASP A 226 -1.80 3.40 8.94
N VAL A 227 -1.12 4.31 8.24
CA VAL A 227 -1.68 5.61 7.83
C VAL A 227 -2.87 5.46 6.86
N PHE A 228 -2.92 4.38 6.08
CA PHE A 228 -4.07 4.10 5.20
C PHE A 228 -5.24 3.41 5.92
N LYS A 229 -5.09 3.00 7.19
CA LYS A 229 -6.25 2.57 7.98
C LYS A 229 -7.09 3.81 8.30
N ARG A 230 -8.30 3.85 7.77
CA ARG A 230 -9.29 4.85 8.18
C ARG A 230 -9.77 4.49 9.58
N ASP A 231 -9.37 5.29 10.56
CA ASP A 231 -9.92 5.19 11.91
C ASP A 231 -11.31 5.84 11.92
N ASN A 232 -12.36 5.02 12.10
CA ASN A 232 -13.76 5.49 12.20
C ASN A 232 -14.10 5.99 13.61
N ARG A 233 -13.09 6.20 14.48
CA ARG A 233 -13.29 6.50 15.90
C ARG A 233 -13.88 7.88 16.19
N ASP A 234 -13.72 8.84 15.29
CA ASP A 234 -14.40 10.13 15.38
C ASP A 234 -15.52 10.19 14.35
N ALA A 235 -16.71 9.72 14.74
CA ALA A 235 -17.93 9.92 13.97
C ALA A 235 -18.22 11.43 13.88
N THR A 236 -17.63 12.07 12.87
CA THR A 236 -17.80 13.50 12.63
C THR A 236 -19.27 13.78 12.32
N LEU A 237 -19.89 14.68 13.09
CA LEU A 237 -21.25 15.19 12.83
C LEU A 237 -21.28 16.20 11.68
N ASP A 238 -20.14 16.43 11.02
CA ASP A 238 -20.05 17.29 9.84
C ASP A 238 -20.86 16.69 8.69
N LYS A 239 -21.81 17.47 8.17
CA LYS A 239 -22.68 17.10 7.06
C LYS A 239 -21.90 16.79 5.77
N LYS A 240 -20.72 17.38 5.60
CA LYS A 240 -19.85 17.20 4.42
C LYS A 240 -18.83 16.07 4.58
N SER A 241 -18.86 15.36 5.71
CA SER A 241 -17.98 14.20 5.93
C SER A 241 -18.35 13.02 5.02
N GLY A 242 -17.48 12.00 4.96
CA GLY A 242 -17.74 10.77 4.20
C GLY A 242 -18.97 9.97 4.70
N SER A 243 -19.40 10.17 5.96
CA SER A 243 -20.62 9.57 6.52
C SER A 243 -21.83 10.51 6.47
N GLY A 244 -21.69 11.71 5.89
CA GLY A 244 -22.77 12.70 5.79
C GLY A 244 -23.25 13.26 7.14
N GLY A 245 -22.44 13.10 8.19
CA GLY A 245 -22.78 13.49 9.55
C GLY A 245 -23.69 12.50 10.28
N PHE A 246 -23.81 11.26 9.79
CA PHE A 246 -24.58 10.20 10.45
C PHE A 246 -23.64 9.30 11.27
N PRO A 247 -23.73 9.33 12.61
CA PRO A 247 -22.92 8.47 13.48
C PRO A 247 -23.50 7.06 13.63
N LEU A 248 -24.79 6.88 13.30
CA LEU A 248 -25.54 5.66 13.50
C LEU A 248 -26.29 5.28 12.23
N LEU A 249 -26.35 3.98 11.97
CA LEU A 249 -27.17 3.37 10.92
C LEU A 249 -27.97 2.23 11.57
N ALA A 250 -29.26 2.16 11.26
CA ALA A 250 -30.14 1.10 11.73
C ALA A 250 -31.04 0.61 10.59
N GLU A 251 -31.35 -0.69 10.60
CA GLU A 251 -32.31 -1.31 9.70
C GLU A 251 -33.55 -1.70 10.51
N SER A 252 -34.73 -1.30 10.03
CA SER A 252 -35.98 -1.65 10.68
C SER A 252 -36.47 -3.02 10.21
N LEU A 253 -36.85 -3.88 11.15
CA LEU A 253 -37.46 -5.20 10.84
C LEU A 253 -38.88 -5.08 10.28
N LEU A 254 -39.55 -3.96 10.56
CA LEU A 254 -40.90 -3.67 10.11
C LEU A 254 -40.94 -2.38 9.28
N PRO A 255 -41.84 -2.26 8.29
CA PRO A 255 -42.02 -1.01 7.56
C PRO A 255 -42.37 0.16 8.50
N LEU A 256 -41.71 1.30 8.30
CA LEU A 256 -41.95 2.52 9.07
C LEU A 256 -43.07 3.34 8.42
N TYR A 257 -44.32 3.10 8.85
CA TYR A 257 -45.48 3.84 8.35
C TYR A 257 -45.59 5.25 8.93
N HIS A 258 -45.20 5.43 10.20
CA HIS A 258 -45.25 6.72 10.89
C HIS A 258 -43.89 7.43 10.83
N ASP A 259 -43.90 8.76 10.98
CA ASP A 259 -42.69 9.57 11.00
C ASP A 259 -42.02 9.56 12.38
N PRO A 260 -40.82 8.98 12.56
CA PRO A 260 -40.10 8.97 13.83
C PRO A 260 -39.61 10.35 14.29
N ASN A 261 -39.75 11.39 13.46
CA ASN A 261 -39.42 12.77 13.85
C ASN A 261 -40.60 13.54 14.44
N THR A 262 -41.84 13.06 14.28
CA THR A 262 -43.02 13.71 14.87
C THR A 262 -43.36 13.09 16.23
N PRO A 263 -43.97 13.84 17.17
CA PRO A 263 -44.40 13.30 18.45
C PRO A 263 -45.35 12.10 18.31
N GLU A 264 -46.34 12.20 17.42
CA GLU A 264 -47.36 11.16 17.20
C GLU A 264 -46.73 9.90 16.59
N GLY A 265 -45.77 10.08 15.67
CA GLY A 265 -45.09 8.94 15.05
C GLY A 265 -44.09 8.27 15.98
N ARG A 266 -43.43 9.02 16.87
CA ARG A 266 -42.61 8.43 17.95
C ARG A 266 -43.44 7.60 18.90
N GLU A 267 -44.62 8.08 19.30
CA GLU A 267 -45.53 7.32 20.15
C GLU A 267 -45.99 6.04 19.45
N ALA A 268 -46.43 6.12 18.19
CA ALA A 268 -46.86 4.96 17.41
C ALA A 268 -45.74 3.93 17.16
N LEU A 269 -44.48 4.36 17.09
CA LEU A 269 -43.30 3.51 16.93
C LEU A 269 -42.69 3.05 18.26
N ASN A 270 -43.30 3.40 19.40
CA ASN A 270 -42.76 3.15 20.74
C ASN A 270 -41.35 3.73 20.96
N LEU A 271 -41.00 4.83 20.27
CA LEU A 271 -39.76 5.59 20.44
C LEU A 271 -39.91 6.61 21.58
N VAL A 272 -40.36 6.14 22.75
CA VAL A 272 -40.59 6.96 23.94
C VAL A 272 -39.34 7.05 24.81
N PRO A 273 -39.20 8.10 25.64
CA PRO A 273 -38.03 8.25 26.51
C PRO A 273 -37.91 7.08 27.50
N GLN A 274 -37.04 6.13 27.22
CA GLN A 274 -36.75 4.96 28.06
C GLN A 274 -35.25 4.66 28.03
N ASN A 275 -34.70 4.13 29.12
CA ASN A 275 -33.29 3.72 29.22
C ASN A 275 -32.27 4.81 28.85
N GLY A 276 -32.57 6.09 29.18
CA GLY A 276 -31.70 7.22 28.87
C GLY A 276 -31.76 7.72 27.42
N TYR A 277 -32.66 7.17 26.59
CA TYR A 277 -32.97 7.73 25.27
C TYR A 277 -33.73 9.05 25.43
N VAL A 278 -33.21 10.11 24.80
CA VAL A 278 -33.86 11.41 24.69
C VAL A 278 -34.32 11.58 23.23
N PRO A 279 -35.62 11.40 22.92
CA PRO A 279 -36.10 11.38 21.54
C PRO A 279 -35.80 12.67 20.75
N GLU A 280 -35.66 13.80 21.44
CA GLU A 280 -35.36 15.10 20.84
C GLU A 280 -33.89 15.26 20.43
N SER A 281 -33.00 14.41 20.94
CA SER A 281 -31.57 14.48 20.62
C SER A 281 -31.20 13.77 19.31
N VAL A 282 -32.15 13.04 18.71
CA VAL A 282 -31.94 12.24 17.49
C VAL A 282 -32.89 12.68 16.40
N ASN A 283 -32.34 12.93 15.21
CA ASN A 283 -33.11 13.17 14.00
C ASN A 283 -32.95 11.97 13.05
N PHE A 284 -34.06 11.42 12.59
CA PHE A 284 -34.08 10.22 11.77
C PHE A 284 -34.20 10.58 10.28
N THR A 285 -33.28 10.07 9.47
CA THR A 285 -33.44 10.03 8.02
C THR A 285 -33.80 8.61 7.61
N ARG A 286 -34.86 8.48 6.81
CA ARG A 286 -35.41 7.19 6.37
C ARG A 286 -35.11 6.96 4.90
N PHE A 287 -34.82 5.71 4.56
CA PHE A 287 -34.68 5.26 3.19
C PHE A 287 -35.62 4.08 2.95
N ARG A 288 -36.25 4.05 1.76
CA ARG A 288 -36.97 2.84 1.33
C ARG A 288 -35.94 1.85 0.80
N VAL A 289 -35.93 0.63 1.32
CA VAL A 289 -34.98 -0.40 0.89
C VAL A 289 -35.65 -1.31 -0.12
N ARG A 290 -35.05 -1.47 -1.30
CA ARG A 290 -35.26 -2.63 -2.16
C ARG A 290 -34.19 -3.66 -1.80
N PRO A 291 -34.56 -4.82 -1.23
CA PRO A 291 -33.62 -5.87 -0.92
C PRO A 291 -32.83 -6.30 -2.17
N GLY A 292 -31.58 -6.68 -1.95
CA GLY A 292 -30.66 -7.12 -3.00
C GLY A 292 -29.35 -7.58 -2.37
N ASP A 293 -28.42 -7.97 -3.23
CA ASP A 293 -27.07 -8.37 -2.88
C ASP A 293 -26.34 -7.24 -2.14
N ASP A 294 -25.48 -7.61 -1.19
CA ASP A 294 -24.64 -6.64 -0.49
C ASP A 294 -23.61 -6.04 -1.45
N ALA A 295 -23.56 -4.71 -1.55
CA ALA A 295 -22.58 -3.98 -2.35
C ALA A 295 -21.50 -3.32 -1.47
N SER A 296 -21.39 -3.72 -0.20
CA SER A 296 -20.34 -3.23 0.70
C SER A 296 -18.97 -3.77 0.32
N CYS A 297 -17.91 -3.06 0.71
CA CYS A 297 -16.52 -3.51 0.57
C CYS A 297 -16.20 -4.80 1.34
N LEU A 298 -17.13 -5.30 2.18
CA LEU A 298 -16.97 -6.58 2.88
C LEU A 298 -17.43 -7.76 2.02
N ASN A 299 -18.24 -7.51 1.00
CA ASN A 299 -18.64 -8.56 0.07
C ASN A 299 -17.51 -8.86 -0.91
N LEU A 300 -17.03 -10.09 -0.88
CA LEU A 300 -15.99 -10.59 -1.79
C LEU A 300 -16.54 -11.01 -3.16
N TYR A 301 -17.87 -11.11 -3.31
CA TYR A 301 -18.51 -11.43 -4.57
C TYR A 301 -18.98 -10.17 -5.29
N GLU A 302 -18.93 -10.19 -6.63
CA GLU A 302 -19.56 -9.13 -7.45
C GLU A 302 -21.09 -9.29 -7.37
N PRO A 303 -21.82 -8.32 -6.80
CA PRO A 303 -23.27 -8.38 -6.69
C PRO A 303 -23.92 -8.16 -8.05
N ARG A 304 -24.90 -8.99 -8.40
CA ARG A 304 -25.62 -8.88 -9.68
C ARG A 304 -26.88 -8.04 -9.55
N ASP A 305 -27.53 -8.09 -8.40
CA ASP A 305 -28.73 -7.33 -8.11
C ASP A 305 -28.56 -6.58 -6.78
N PRO A 306 -27.82 -5.45 -6.78
CA PRO A 306 -27.44 -4.78 -5.55
C PRO A 306 -28.65 -4.21 -4.80
N ARG A 307 -28.56 -4.12 -3.47
CA ARG A 307 -29.53 -3.40 -2.64
C ARG A 307 -29.65 -1.94 -3.10
N ILE A 308 -30.89 -1.46 -3.27
CA ILE A 308 -31.16 -0.07 -3.69
C ILE A 308 -31.87 0.67 -2.55
N LEU A 309 -31.40 1.90 -2.27
CA LEU A 309 -31.99 2.80 -1.30
C LEU A 309 -32.71 3.95 -2.02
N GLY A 310 -34.01 4.08 -1.75
CA GLY A 310 -34.82 5.22 -2.19
C GLY A 310 -34.65 6.37 -1.22
N ALA A 311 -33.99 7.44 -1.68
CA ALA A 311 -33.85 8.71 -0.96
C ALA A 311 -35.13 9.54 -1.07
N GLY A 312 -35.60 10.10 0.04
CA GLY A 312 -36.69 11.07 0.04
C GLY A 312 -36.22 12.50 -0.27
N ASP A 313 -37.14 13.38 -0.61
CA ASP A 313 -36.86 14.77 -1.00
C ASP A 313 -36.13 15.56 0.09
N ASP A 314 -36.52 15.41 1.36
CA ASP A 314 -35.87 16.07 2.49
C ASP A 314 -34.38 15.71 2.61
N PHE A 315 -34.05 14.45 2.31
CA PHE A 315 -32.66 13.99 2.32
C PHE A 315 -31.89 14.57 1.14
N ILE A 316 -32.47 14.54 -0.07
CA ILE A 316 -31.88 15.11 -1.27
C ILE A 316 -31.56 16.60 -1.07
N GLN A 317 -32.48 17.36 -0.50
CA GLN A 317 -32.28 18.79 -0.21
C GLN A 317 -31.23 19.05 0.87
N SER A 318 -30.98 18.10 1.77
CA SER A 318 -30.03 18.28 2.88
C SER A 318 -28.56 18.40 2.45
N GLY A 319 -28.22 18.02 1.20
CA GLY A 319 -26.90 18.25 0.60
C GLY A 319 -25.74 17.63 1.39
N ARG A 320 -25.96 16.46 1.99
CA ARG A 320 -25.00 15.75 2.84
C ARG A 320 -24.00 14.93 2.02
N PHE A 321 -22.98 14.40 2.69
CA PHE A 321 -21.89 13.60 2.13
C PHE A 321 -20.89 14.40 1.28
N SER A 322 -19.64 13.94 1.24
CA SER A 322 -18.65 14.41 0.27
C SER A 322 -18.70 13.56 -1.00
N PHE A 323 -18.72 14.22 -2.15
CA PHE A 323 -18.67 13.57 -3.45
C PHE A 323 -17.26 13.61 -4.01
N GLN A 324 -16.77 12.47 -4.49
CA GLN A 324 -15.49 12.40 -5.18
C GLN A 324 -15.61 12.92 -6.63
N GLU A 325 -16.68 12.56 -7.32
CA GLU A 325 -16.98 12.93 -8.70
C GLU A 325 -18.51 12.95 -8.91
N SER A 326 -19.00 13.73 -9.86
CA SER A 326 -20.42 13.77 -10.22
C SER A 326 -20.63 14.23 -11.67
N ALA A 327 -21.75 13.85 -12.27
CA ALA A 327 -22.16 14.29 -13.60
C ALA A 327 -22.90 15.66 -13.58
N ALA A 328 -22.69 16.47 -12.54
CA ALA A 328 -23.35 17.75 -12.33
C ALA A 328 -22.96 18.78 -13.40
N GLN A 329 -23.97 19.37 -14.06
CA GLN A 329 -23.78 20.35 -15.13
C GLN A 329 -24.13 21.76 -14.67
N THR A 330 -25.19 21.90 -13.89
CA THR A 330 -25.63 23.20 -13.38
C THR A 330 -24.84 23.60 -12.12
N ARG A 331 -24.86 24.89 -11.78
CA ARG A 331 -24.24 25.36 -10.53
C ARG A 331 -24.91 24.74 -9.30
N GLU A 332 -26.23 24.64 -9.32
CA GLU A 332 -27.04 24.08 -8.24
C GLU A 332 -26.70 22.60 -7.98
N GLU A 333 -26.55 21.81 -9.03
CA GLU A 333 -26.15 20.39 -8.91
C GLU A 333 -24.70 20.24 -8.44
N ARG A 334 -23.82 21.18 -8.77
CA ARG A 334 -22.44 21.15 -8.27
C ARG A 334 -22.37 21.47 -6.78
N GLU A 335 -23.27 22.33 -6.31
CA GLU A 335 -23.40 22.64 -4.87
C GLU A 335 -24.09 21.49 -4.12
N ASN A 336 -25.08 20.83 -4.74
CA ASN A 336 -25.77 19.65 -4.22
C ASN A 336 -25.96 18.54 -5.28
N PRO A 337 -25.03 17.58 -5.38
CA PRO A 337 -25.10 16.51 -6.37
C PRO A 337 -26.28 15.55 -6.21
N TRP A 338 -26.96 15.52 -5.04
CA TRP A 338 -28.14 14.68 -4.84
C TRP A 338 -29.30 15.04 -5.76
N LEU A 339 -29.35 16.28 -6.25
CA LEU A 339 -30.36 16.75 -7.21
C LEU A 339 -30.33 15.96 -8.53
N LEU A 340 -29.21 15.31 -8.85
CA LEU A 340 -29.09 14.45 -10.03
C LEU A 340 -30.06 13.25 -10.01
N LEU A 341 -30.52 12.82 -8.83
CA LEU A 341 -31.49 11.72 -8.71
C LEU A 341 -32.87 12.08 -9.28
N ASN A 342 -33.18 13.37 -9.42
CA ASN A 342 -34.45 13.86 -9.93
C ASN A 342 -34.42 14.15 -11.44
N ARG A 343 -33.31 13.83 -12.12
CA ARG A 343 -33.21 14.02 -13.57
C ARG A 343 -33.91 12.90 -14.32
N ASP A 344 -34.71 13.28 -15.29
CA ASP A 344 -35.19 12.37 -16.32
C ASP A 344 -34.08 12.16 -17.36
N LEU A 345 -33.57 10.93 -17.45
CA LEU A 345 -32.61 10.53 -18.47
C LEU A 345 -33.31 9.83 -19.63
N PRO A 346 -32.71 9.85 -20.85
CA PRO A 346 -33.24 9.12 -22.01
C PRO A 346 -33.41 7.62 -21.73
N ASP A 347 -34.27 6.97 -22.50
CA ASP A 347 -34.48 5.52 -22.48
C ASP A 347 -34.95 4.93 -21.13
N GLY A 348 -35.50 5.77 -20.25
CA GLY A 348 -36.02 5.36 -18.95
C GLY A 348 -34.93 4.96 -17.94
N VAL A 349 -33.68 5.39 -18.17
CA VAL A 349 -32.57 5.17 -17.25
C VAL A 349 -32.80 5.97 -15.97
N ILE A 350 -32.68 5.32 -14.82
CA ILE A 350 -32.83 5.97 -13.52
C ILE A 350 -31.44 6.38 -13.00
N PRO A 351 -31.19 7.66 -12.68
CA PRO A 351 -29.94 8.08 -12.07
C PRO A 351 -29.75 7.44 -10.69
N VAL A 352 -28.53 6.99 -10.40
CA VAL A 352 -28.16 6.39 -9.12
C VAL A 352 -26.86 7.02 -8.62
N ILE A 353 -26.77 7.19 -7.31
CA ILE A 353 -25.55 7.61 -6.61
C ILE A 353 -25.03 6.40 -5.83
N ALA A 354 -23.73 6.14 -5.93
CA ALA A 354 -23.05 5.05 -5.24
C ALA A 354 -21.81 5.56 -4.51
N ASP A 355 -21.41 4.87 -3.45
CA ASP A 355 -20.08 5.07 -2.84
C ASP A 355 -18.99 4.78 -3.88
N ALA A 356 -17.99 5.68 -3.97
CA ALA A 356 -17.01 5.64 -5.04
C ALA A 356 -16.12 4.38 -4.99
N ASN A 357 -15.79 3.89 -3.80
CA ASN A 357 -15.02 2.65 -3.66
C ASN A 357 -15.86 1.44 -4.02
N SER A 358 -17.10 1.38 -3.55
CA SER A 358 -18.04 0.29 -3.85
C SER A 358 -18.32 0.22 -5.35
N MET A 359 -18.52 1.36 -6.02
CA MET A 359 -18.68 1.43 -7.48
C MET A 359 -17.45 0.89 -8.21
N THR A 360 -16.24 1.28 -7.79
CA THR A 360 -15.00 0.93 -8.49
C THR A 360 -14.58 -0.52 -8.24
N TYR A 361 -14.61 -0.98 -6.99
CA TYR A 361 -14.01 -2.26 -6.58
C TYR A 361 -15.01 -3.39 -6.40
N VAL A 362 -16.27 -3.10 -6.08
CA VAL A 362 -17.31 -4.12 -5.89
C VAL A 362 -18.11 -4.28 -7.18
N LEU A 363 -18.62 -3.18 -7.73
CA LEU A 363 -19.43 -3.19 -8.96
C LEU A 363 -18.61 -3.17 -10.25
N HIS A 364 -17.31 -2.87 -10.17
CA HIS A 364 -16.45 -2.73 -11.35
C HIS A 364 -17.05 -1.79 -12.42
N ARG A 365 -17.55 -0.63 -11.98
CA ARG A 365 -18.17 0.41 -12.82
C ARG A 365 -17.48 1.75 -12.66
N ARG A 366 -17.71 2.61 -13.64
CA ARG A 366 -17.27 4.01 -13.66
C ARG A 366 -18.47 4.94 -13.74
N LEU A 367 -18.26 6.20 -13.41
CA LEU A 367 -19.27 7.23 -13.56
C LEU A 367 -19.75 7.28 -15.02
N GLY A 368 -21.07 7.17 -15.22
CA GLY A 368 -21.70 7.15 -16.54
C GLY A 368 -21.98 5.75 -17.10
N ASP A 369 -21.49 4.69 -16.46
CA ASP A 369 -21.86 3.33 -16.83
C ASP A 369 -23.30 3.02 -16.40
N VAL A 370 -23.95 2.10 -17.12
CA VAL A 370 -25.30 1.63 -16.85
C VAL A 370 -25.25 0.21 -16.29
N ILE A 371 -26.05 -0.05 -15.25
CA ILE A 371 -26.28 -1.39 -14.72
C ILE A 371 -27.73 -1.81 -14.96
N THR A 372 -27.91 -3.07 -15.33
CA THR A 372 -29.25 -3.66 -15.44
C THR A 372 -29.60 -4.28 -14.10
N VAL A 373 -30.65 -3.76 -13.49
CA VAL A 373 -31.19 -4.29 -12.23
C VAL A 373 -32.41 -5.14 -12.56
N SER A 374 -32.51 -6.33 -11.96
CA SER A 374 -33.66 -7.20 -12.20
C SER A 374 -34.92 -6.53 -11.64
N GLN A 375 -36.02 -6.51 -12.40
CA GLN A 375 -37.29 -6.14 -11.78
C GLN A 375 -37.68 -7.28 -10.85
N SER A 376 -37.74 -7.01 -9.54
CA SER A 376 -38.40 -7.91 -8.62
C SER A 376 -39.86 -7.95 -9.04
N LYS A 377 -40.27 -9.02 -9.74
CA LYS A 377 -41.68 -9.29 -10.00
C LYS A 377 -42.38 -9.35 -8.64
N GLY A 378 -43.10 -8.30 -8.30
CA GLY A 378 -44.18 -8.38 -7.33
C GLY A 378 -45.30 -9.17 -8.00
N GLU A 379 -45.21 -10.49 -7.97
CA GLU A 379 -46.40 -11.32 -8.09
C GLU A 379 -47.12 -11.19 -6.74
N CYS A 380 -48.12 -10.33 -6.70
CA CYS A 380 -49.20 -10.39 -5.72
C CYS A 380 -50.13 -11.55 -6.07
#